data_AF-A0A2W7BIJ7-F1
#
_entry.id   AF-A0A2W7BIJ7-F1
#
_cell.length_a   1.000
_cell.length_b   1.000
_cell.length_c   1.000
_cell.angle_alpha   90.00
_cell.angle_beta   90.00
_cell.angle_gamma   90.00
#
_symmetry.space_group_name_H-M   'P 1'
#
loop_
_entity.id
_entity.type
_entity.pdbx_description
1 polymer ?
#
loop_
_entity_poly.entity_id
_entity_poly.type
_entity_poly.pdbx_seq_one_letter_code
_entity_poly.pdbx_strand_id
1 'polypeptide(L)'
;MLSAAVATPAIPAPGRSVADQPRNVLGEPLEICGCEPLTGWHRDGSCRTDGSDLGRHTVCCVISQVFLSYSSSQGNDLSTPMPAYGFPGLKAGDHWCVCAARWLEAHQDGVAPAVRLEATEHTTLEIIPLELLRQAAHRA
;
A
#
# COMPACT_ATOMS: atom_id res chain seq x y z
N MET A 1 -4.48 34.43 -4.97
CA MET A 1 -5.64 33.54 -5.05
C MET A 1 -5.17 32.28 -5.77
N LEU A 2 -4.87 31.21 -5.04
CA LEU A 2 -4.36 29.96 -5.62
C LEU A 2 -5.49 29.30 -6.40
N SER A 3 -5.31 29.19 -7.71
CA SER A 3 -6.20 28.42 -8.57
C SER A 3 -5.90 26.94 -8.34
N ALA A 4 -6.86 26.19 -7.81
CA ALA A 4 -6.81 24.74 -7.77
C ALA A 4 -6.82 24.21 -9.20
N ALA A 5 -5.74 23.54 -9.62
CA ALA A 5 -5.76 22.76 -10.85
C ALA A 5 -6.57 21.49 -10.58
N VAL A 6 -7.78 21.43 -11.13
CA VAL A 6 -8.56 20.19 -11.19
C VAL A 6 -7.78 19.23 -12.08
N ALA A 7 -7.28 18.14 -11.51
CA ALA A 7 -6.61 17.09 -12.26
C ALA A 7 -7.60 16.49 -13.27
N THR A 8 -7.33 16.68 -14.55
CA THR A 8 -8.09 16.05 -15.65
C THR A 8 -7.88 14.54 -15.56
N PRO A 9 -8.93 13.70 -15.66
CA PRO A 9 -8.74 12.26 -15.69
C PRO A 9 -7.93 11.89 -16.95
N ALA A 10 -6.82 11.18 -16.76
CA ALA A 10 -5.98 10.72 -17.84
C ALA A 10 -6.78 9.78 -18.75
N ILE A 11 -6.82 10.07 -20.05
CA ILE A 11 -7.43 9.21 -21.05
C ILE A 11 -6.66 7.88 -21.04
N PRO A 12 -7.31 6.73 -20.80
CA PRO A 12 -6.62 5.43 -20.83
C PRO A 12 -6.08 5.17 -22.24
N ALA A 13 -4.85 4.65 -22.31
CA ALA A 13 -4.23 4.24 -23.57
C ALA A 13 -5.14 3.26 -24.34
N PRO A 14 -5.20 3.34 -25.67
CA PRO A 14 -6.10 2.51 -26.48
C PRO A 14 -5.79 1.02 -26.27
N GLY A 15 -6.80 0.25 -25.85
CA GLY A 15 -6.72 -1.20 -25.71
C GLY A 15 -6.89 -1.76 -24.29
N ARG A 16 -6.86 -0.93 -23.24
CA ARG A 16 -7.17 -1.40 -21.87
C ARG A 16 -8.63 -1.10 -21.53
N SER A 17 -9.44 -2.13 -21.38
CA SER A 17 -10.81 -1.96 -20.91
C SER A 17 -10.81 -1.32 -19.51
N VAL A 18 -11.81 -0.52 -19.16
CA VAL A 18 -11.97 0.01 -17.79
C VAL A 18 -12.13 -1.13 -16.77
N ALA A 19 -12.50 -2.33 -17.23
CA ALA A 19 -12.56 -3.53 -16.41
C ALA A 19 -11.19 -4.12 -16.04
N ASP A 20 -10.12 -3.83 -16.81
CA ASP A 20 -8.75 -4.34 -16.58
C ASP A 20 -7.87 -3.42 -15.73
N GLN A 21 -8.43 -2.34 -15.17
CA GLN A 21 -7.67 -1.46 -14.27
C GLN A 21 -7.69 -2.06 -12.86
N PRO A 22 -6.54 -2.08 -12.15
CA PRO A 22 -6.50 -2.52 -10.75
C PRO A 22 -7.50 -1.69 -9.94
N ARG A 23 -8.24 -2.37 -9.08
CA ARG A 23 -9.23 -1.74 -8.20
C ARG A 23 -8.71 -1.72 -6.78
N ASN A 24 -9.21 -0.78 -6.00
CA ASN A 24 -8.99 -0.76 -4.57
C ASN A 24 -10.05 -1.60 -3.84
N VAL A 25 -9.87 -1.76 -2.52
CA VAL A 25 -10.80 -2.51 -1.65
C VAL A 25 -12.20 -1.89 -1.54
N LEU A 26 -12.40 -0.68 -2.04
CA LEU A 26 -13.72 -0.02 -2.14
C LEU A 26 -14.41 -0.28 -3.49
N GLY A 27 -13.74 -0.94 -4.44
CA GLY A 27 -14.23 -1.21 -5.78
C GLY A 27 -13.94 -0.12 -6.80
N GLU A 28 -13.30 0.97 -6.39
CA GLU A 28 -12.92 2.11 -7.23
C GLU A 28 -11.54 1.89 -7.89
N PRO A 29 -11.11 2.72 -8.87
CA PRO A 29 -9.77 2.64 -9.43
C PRO A 29 -8.68 2.76 -8.34
N LEU A 30 -7.64 1.92 -8.44
CA LEU A 30 -6.55 1.90 -7.46
C LEU A 30 -5.69 3.18 -7.54
N GLU A 31 -5.61 3.91 -6.43
CA GLU A 31 -4.76 5.09 -6.31
C GLU A 31 -3.27 4.73 -6.12
N ILE A 32 -2.41 5.72 -6.35
CA ILE A 32 -1.00 5.65 -5.98
C ILE A 32 -0.87 5.62 -4.45
N CYS A 33 -0.07 4.69 -3.94
CA CYS A 33 0.25 4.60 -2.52
C CYS A 33 1.29 5.65 -2.11
N GLY A 34 2.45 5.67 -2.79
CA GLY A 34 3.55 6.60 -2.52
C GLY A 34 4.67 6.55 -3.56
N CYS A 35 5.28 7.70 -3.86
CA CYS A 35 6.39 7.82 -4.81
C CYS A 35 7.72 8.21 -4.15
N GLU A 36 7.68 8.69 -2.91
CA GLU A 36 8.85 9.14 -2.14
C GLU A 36 8.68 8.67 -0.69
N PRO A 37 9.16 7.46 -0.35
CA PRO A 37 9.89 6.51 -1.20
C PRO A 37 9.02 5.79 -2.24
N LEU A 38 9.61 5.36 -3.36
CA LEU A 38 8.93 4.64 -4.42
C LEU A 38 8.56 3.22 -3.96
N THR A 39 7.27 2.97 -3.79
CA THR A 39 6.76 1.69 -3.27
C THR A 39 6.20 0.77 -4.36
N GLY A 40 5.56 -0.33 -3.93
CA GLY A 40 4.88 -1.30 -4.79
C GLY A 40 5.78 -2.43 -5.24
N TRP A 41 5.21 -3.61 -5.44
CA TRP A 41 5.90 -4.80 -5.97
C TRP A 41 6.63 -4.47 -7.29
N HIS A 42 5.97 -3.74 -8.19
CA HIS A 42 6.52 -3.32 -9.47
C HIS A 42 7.41 -2.07 -9.41
N ARG A 43 7.58 -1.46 -8.22
CA ARG A 43 8.28 -0.18 -8.03
C ARG A 43 7.73 0.94 -8.93
N ASP A 44 6.42 1.10 -8.92
CA ASP A 44 5.70 2.15 -9.66
C ASP A 44 4.80 3.02 -8.76
N GLY A 45 4.95 2.87 -7.44
CA GLY A 45 4.20 3.63 -6.43
C GLY A 45 2.80 3.11 -6.14
N SER A 46 2.32 2.09 -6.87
CA SER A 46 1.01 1.46 -6.65
C SER A 46 1.14 0.13 -5.91
N CYS A 47 0.14 -0.24 -5.11
CA CYS A 47 0.06 -1.57 -4.49
C CYS A 47 -0.56 -2.63 -5.42
N ARG A 48 -0.57 -2.39 -6.73
CA ARG A 48 -0.98 -3.41 -7.70
C ARG A 48 -0.04 -4.61 -7.62
N THR A 49 -0.63 -5.78 -7.81
CA THR A 49 0.04 -7.07 -7.66
C THR A 49 -0.21 -7.95 -8.89
N ASP A 50 0.47 -9.09 -8.95
CA ASP A 50 0.26 -10.15 -9.93
C ASP A 50 0.57 -11.53 -9.32
N GLY A 51 0.44 -12.60 -10.10
CA GLY A 51 0.67 -13.97 -9.62
C GLY A 51 2.12 -14.28 -9.19
N SER A 52 3.08 -13.39 -9.45
CA SER A 52 4.49 -13.55 -9.07
C SER A 52 4.79 -12.92 -7.69
N ASP A 53 3.94 -12.01 -7.22
CA ASP A 53 4.05 -11.39 -5.90
C ASP A 53 3.50 -12.32 -4.81
N LEU A 54 4.30 -13.32 -4.44
CA LEU A 54 3.95 -14.28 -3.39
C LEU A 54 3.74 -13.63 -2.02
N GLY A 55 4.33 -12.46 -1.79
CA GLY A 55 4.16 -11.68 -0.56
C GLY A 55 2.84 -10.91 -0.49
N ARG A 56 2.20 -10.67 -1.65
CA ARG A 56 0.97 -9.88 -1.81
C ARG A 56 1.13 -8.50 -1.18
N HIS A 57 2.04 -7.69 -1.71
CA HIS A 57 2.31 -6.31 -1.32
C HIS A 57 1.14 -5.38 -1.74
N THR A 58 -0.02 -5.61 -1.15
CA THR A 58 -1.32 -5.09 -1.60
C THR A 58 -1.91 -4.06 -0.63
N VAL A 59 -1.37 -3.95 0.60
CA VAL A 59 -1.89 -3.04 1.63
C VAL A 59 -1.10 -1.74 1.67
N CYS A 60 -1.70 -0.63 1.24
CA CYS A 60 -1.05 0.68 1.35
C CYS A 60 -1.12 1.20 2.79
N CYS A 61 0.03 1.24 3.46
CA CYS A 61 0.14 1.62 4.86
C CYS A 61 0.79 3.00 5.00
N VAL A 62 0.32 3.79 5.98
CA VAL A 62 1.08 4.92 6.53
C VAL A 62 1.92 4.37 7.68
N ILE A 63 3.21 4.26 7.43
CA ILE A 63 4.15 3.59 8.31
C ILE A 63 4.23 4.30 9.66
N SER A 64 4.20 3.53 10.75
CA SER A 64 4.39 4.03 12.11
C SER A 64 5.68 3.49 12.70
N GLN A 65 6.26 4.22 13.66
CA GLN A 65 7.47 3.75 14.34
C GLN A 65 7.23 2.44 15.10
N VAL A 66 6.04 2.27 15.69
CA VAL A 66 5.65 1.05 16.40
C VAL A 66 5.62 -0.14 15.45
N PHE A 67 5.03 0.02 14.27
CA PHE A 67 5.01 -1.04 13.26
C PHE A 67 6.41 -1.39 12.76
N LEU A 68 7.30 -0.42 12.54
CA LEU A 68 8.68 -0.69 12.11
C LEU A 68 9.43 -1.55 13.14
N SER A 69 9.35 -1.19 14.42
CA SER A 69 9.98 -1.95 15.49
C SER A 69 9.39 -3.36 15.60
N TYR A 70 8.07 -3.48 15.54
CA TYR A 70 7.38 -4.78 15.57
C TYR A 70 7.78 -5.65 14.37
N SER A 71 7.67 -5.12 13.15
CA SER A 71 7.97 -5.81 11.90
C SER A 71 9.41 -6.33 11.91
N SER A 72 10.36 -5.51 12.37
CA SER A 72 11.75 -5.94 12.54
C SER A 72 11.89 -7.10 13.53
N SER A 73 11.17 -7.08 14.66
CA SER A 73 11.19 -8.20 15.62
C SER A 73 10.55 -9.49 15.08
N GLN A 74 9.66 -9.39 14.10
CA GLN A 74 9.09 -10.53 13.36
C GLN A 74 9.94 -10.98 12.16
N GLY A 75 11.18 -10.46 12.05
CA GLY A 75 12.11 -10.80 10.98
C GLY A 75 11.84 -10.12 9.64
N ASN A 76 11.02 -9.06 9.62
CA ASN A 76 10.74 -8.23 8.45
C ASN A 76 11.26 -6.80 8.70
N ASP A 77 12.57 -6.62 8.59
CA ASP A 77 13.19 -5.30 8.76
C ASP A 77 12.89 -4.38 7.57
N LEU A 78 12.03 -3.39 7.81
CA LEU A 78 11.68 -2.35 6.85
C LEU A 78 12.40 -1.03 7.14
N SER A 79 13.30 -0.95 8.11
CA SER A 79 13.99 0.28 8.50
C SER A 79 15.40 0.37 7.94
N THR A 80 16.11 -0.77 7.84
CA THR A 80 17.48 -0.79 7.32
C THR A 80 17.52 -0.58 5.80
N PRO A 81 18.26 0.41 5.28
CA PRO A 81 18.43 0.58 3.85
C PRO A 81 19.10 -0.63 3.20
N MET A 82 18.59 -1.06 2.04
CA MET A 82 19.17 -2.13 1.23
C MET A 82 19.41 -1.63 -0.22
N PRO A 83 20.51 -0.90 -0.47
CA PRO A 83 20.78 -0.27 -1.77
C PRO A 83 20.83 -1.24 -2.95
N ALA A 84 21.28 -2.48 -2.73
CA ALA A 84 21.31 -3.53 -3.75
C ALA A 84 19.92 -3.86 -4.33
N TYR A 85 18.85 -3.56 -3.60
CA TYR A 85 17.45 -3.75 -4.01
C TYR A 85 16.72 -2.42 -4.24
N GLY A 86 17.43 -1.30 -4.26
CA GLY A 86 16.84 0.04 -4.37
C GLY A 86 15.89 0.38 -3.22
N PHE A 87 16.06 -0.24 -2.05
CA PHE A 87 15.21 -0.02 -0.88
C PHE A 87 15.88 0.99 0.08
N PRO A 88 15.27 2.17 0.32
CA PRO A 88 15.91 3.23 1.10
C PRO A 88 15.85 3.03 2.62
N GLY A 89 15.08 2.05 3.10
CA GLY A 89 14.67 1.98 4.51
C GLY A 89 13.55 2.98 4.79
N LEU A 90 12.54 2.55 5.54
CA LEU A 90 11.34 3.34 5.82
C LEU A 90 11.45 4.07 7.14
N LYS A 91 10.67 5.14 7.25
CA LYS A 91 10.48 5.96 8.45
C LYS A 91 8.99 6.11 8.74
N ALA A 92 8.67 6.51 9.97
CA ALA A 92 7.31 6.86 10.31
C ALA A 92 6.80 8.02 9.42
N GLY A 93 5.58 7.87 8.89
CA GLY A 93 4.96 8.78 7.93
C GLY A 93 5.10 8.35 6.48
N ASP A 94 6.06 7.47 6.14
CA ASP A 94 6.20 6.97 4.77
C ASP A 94 4.96 6.18 4.36
N HIS A 95 4.62 6.24 3.07
CA HIS A 95 3.60 5.38 2.50
C HIS A 95 4.24 4.16 1.84
N TRP A 96 3.78 2.96 2.18
CA TRP A 96 4.39 1.73 1.67
C TRP A 96 3.38 0.60 1.49
N CYS A 97 3.54 -0.16 0.41
CA CYS A 97 2.79 -1.38 0.14
C CYS A 97 3.36 -2.53 0.98
N VAL A 98 2.64 -2.92 2.02
CA VAL A 98 2.98 -4.00 2.95
C VAL A 98 2.30 -5.29 2.50
N CYS A 99 3.00 -6.42 2.69
CA CYS A 99 2.42 -7.76 2.50
C CYS A 99 1.15 -7.92 3.35
N ALA A 100 0.04 -8.35 2.74
CA ALA A 100 -1.23 -8.51 3.45
C ALA A 100 -1.11 -9.39 4.71
N ALA A 101 -0.38 -10.49 4.63
CA ALA A 101 -0.15 -11.38 5.77
C ALA A 101 0.62 -10.69 6.92
N ARG A 102 1.61 -9.84 6.61
CA ARG A 102 2.40 -9.09 7.61
C ARG A 102 1.58 -7.99 8.26
N TRP A 103 0.71 -7.34 7.50
CA TRP A 103 -0.22 -6.38 8.08
C TRP A 103 -1.23 -7.07 9.01
N LEU A 104 -1.77 -8.23 8.61
CA LEU A 104 -2.72 -8.99 9.42
C LEU A 104 -2.09 -9.50 10.73
N GLU A 105 -0.85 -10.01 10.66
CA GLU A 105 -0.04 -10.37 11.83
C GLU A 105 0.09 -9.19 12.81
N ALA A 106 0.51 -8.02 12.32
CA ALA A 106 0.60 -6.81 13.15
C ALA A 106 -0.77 -6.35 13.70
N HIS A 107 -1.86 -6.55 12.96
CA HIS A 107 -3.21 -6.19 13.40
C HIS A 107 -3.66 -7.10 14.56
N GLN A 108 -3.40 -8.41 14.46
CA GLN A 108 -3.71 -9.38 15.52
C GLN A 108 -2.97 -9.05 16.83
N ASP A 109 -1.77 -8.48 16.72
CA ASP A 109 -0.97 -8.01 17.86
C ASP A 109 -1.25 -6.54 18.25
N GLY A 110 -2.24 -5.89 17.63
CA GLY A 110 -2.70 -4.55 18.01
C GLY A 110 -1.75 -3.41 17.62
N VAL A 111 -0.83 -3.65 16.69
CA VAL A 111 0.23 -2.71 16.29
C VAL A 111 0.29 -2.44 14.78
N ALA A 112 -0.76 -2.83 14.04
CA ALA A 112 -0.87 -2.55 12.61
C ALA A 112 -0.79 -1.03 12.31
N PRO A 113 -0.12 -0.64 11.23
CA PRO A 113 -0.11 0.74 10.75
C PRO A 113 -1.45 1.11 10.13
N ALA A 114 -1.73 2.41 10.03
CA ALA A 114 -2.94 2.91 9.39
C ALA A 114 -2.95 2.60 7.89
N VAL A 115 -4.13 2.38 7.31
CA VAL A 115 -4.30 1.92 5.92
C VAL A 115 -4.97 3.00 5.06
N ARG A 116 -4.43 3.24 3.86
CA ARG A 116 -5.11 4.04 2.83
C ARG A 116 -5.97 3.13 1.98
N LEU A 117 -7.29 3.19 2.16
CA LEU A 117 -8.23 2.26 1.52
C LEU A 117 -8.25 2.44 -0.01
N GLU A 118 -8.18 3.68 -0.48
CA GLU A 118 -8.23 4.06 -1.89
C GLU A 118 -6.99 3.57 -2.68
N ALA A 119 -5.89 3.31 -1.98
CA ALA A 119 -4.62 2.82 -2.52
C ALA A 119 -4.30 1.36 -2.12
N THR A 120 -5.22 0.68 -1.44
CA THR A 120 -5.09 -0.74 -1.06
C THR A 120 -5.79 -1.61 -2.09
N GLU A 121 -5.08 -2.57 -2.66
CA GLU A 121 -5.51 -3.36 -3.81
C GLU A 121 -6.64 -4.35 -3.45
N HIS A 122 -7.57 -4.55 -4.38
CA HIS A 122 -8.81 -5.29 -4.14
C HIS A 122 -8.60 -6.72 -3.62
N THR A 123 -7.58 -7.43 -4.12
CA THR A 123 -7.30 -8.82 -3.70
C THR A 123 -6.86 -8.91 -2.24
N THR A 124 -6.49 -7.80 -1.57
CA THR A 124 -6.31 -7.78 -0.10
C THR A 124 -7.50 -8.40 0.63
N LEU A 125 -8.72 -8.25 0.10
CA LEU A 125 -9.96 -8.78 0.70
C LEU A 125 -10.03 -10.32 0.77
N GLU A 126 -9.17 -11.03 0.05
CA GLU A 126 -9.03 -12.48 0.17
C GLU A 126 -8.35 -12.89 1.49
N ILE A 127 -7.64 -11.96 2.14
CA ILE A 127 -6.88 -12.21 3.38
C ILE A 127 -7.43 -11.39 4.54
N ILE A 128 -7.77 -10.12 4.30
CA ILE A 128 -8.19 -9.17 5.33
C ILE A 128 -9.59 -8.65 5.01
N PRO A 129 -10.60 -8.90 5.86
CA PRO A 129 -11.94 -8.34 5.68
C PRO A 129 -11.93 -6.81 5.63
N LEU A 130 -12.80 -6.23 4.80
CA LEU A 130 -12.91 -4.79 4.60
C LEU A 130 -13.16 -4.05 5.92
N GLU A 131 -13.91 -4.64 6.84
CA GLU A 131 -14.24 -4.07 8.14
C GLU A 131 -12.98 -3.82 8.99
N LEU A 132 -11.99 -4.72 8.95
CA LEU A 132 -10.73 -4.54 9.68
C LEU A 132 -9.91 -3.40 9.06
N LEU A 133 -9.84 -3.35 7.73
CA LEU A 133 -9.17 -2.27 7.01
C LEU A 133 -9.82 -0.92 7.33
N ARG A 134 -11.16 -0.86 7.41
CA ARG A 134 -11.91 0.36 7.75
C ARG A 134 -11.65 0.83 9.19
N GLN A 135 -11.46 -0.08 10.13
CA GLN A 135 -11.12 0.27 11.52
C GLN A 135 -9.73 0.92 11.60
N ALA A 136 -8.79 0.47 10.76
CA ALA A 136 -7.45 1.02 10.66
C ALA A 136 -7.30 2.13 9.61
N ALA A 137 -8.39 2.63 9.03
CA ALA A 137 -8.33 3.59 7.93
C ALA A 137 -7.60 4.87 8.34
N HIS A 138 -6.63 5.27 7.52
CA HIS A 138 -5.93 6.54 7.66
C HIS A 138 -6.91 7.67 7.35
N ARG A 139 -7.15 8.52 8.35
CA ARG A 139 -7.95 9.73 8.20
C ARG A 139 -6.99 10.90 8.08
N ALA A 140 -6.81 11.37 6.84
CA ALA A 140 -6.10 12.61 6.56
C ALA A 140 -6.98 13.82 6.91
#